data_AF-A0A5P2D4Y6-F1
#
_entry.id   AF-A0A5P2D4Y6-F1
#
_cell.length_a   1.000
_cell.length_b   1.000
_cell.length_c   1.000
_cell.angle_alpha   90.00
_cell.angle_beta   90.00
_cell.angle_gamma   90.00
#
_symmetry.space_group_name_H-M   'P 1'
#
loop_
_entity.id
_entity.type
_entity.pdbx_description
1 polymer ?
#
loop_
_entity_poly.entity_id
_entity_poly.type
_entity_poly.pdbx_seq_one_letter_code
_entity_poly.pdbx_strand_id
1 'polypeptide(L)'
;MSQHTMHPDLAGLSAKDLDACSNDELHTFLLGMRQYRKEMILLHRKSVDLCEGSRTARKVTAWLVVFMMPTLLGGIYSANFYQPETALVWAWPAFLVLVAASGITMFTHLRRKGCL
;
A
#
# COMPACT_ATOMS: atom_id res chain seq x y z
N MET A 1 -16.27 -30.98 44.35
CA MET A 1 -16.08 -30.33 45.65
C MET A 1 -15.62 -28.90 45.43
N SER A 2 -16.56 -27.96 45.36
CA SER A 2 -16.47 -26.62 45.95
C SER A 2 -17.85 -26.01 45.81
N GLN A 3 -18.53 -25.96 46.95
CA GLN A 3 -19.87 -25.43 47.09
C GLN A 3 -19.82 -23.92 46.86
N HIS A 4 -20.69 -23.38 46.02
CA HIS A 4 -21.09 -21.98 46.12
C HIS A 4 -22.52 -21.95 46.62
N THR A 5 -22.62 -21.58 47.90
CA THR A 5 -23.82 -21.40 48.69
C THR A 5 -24.74 -20.37 48.03
N MET A 6 -25.95 -20.79 47.63
CA MET A 6 -27.07 -19.87 47.42
C MET A 6 -27.41 -19.25 48.78
N HIS A 7 -27.06 -17.98 48.94
CA HIS A 7 -27.30 -17.20 50.14
C HIS A 7 -28.76 -16.68 50.13
N PRO A 8 -29.56 -16.91 51.18
CA PRO A 8 -30.93 -16.42 51.26
C PRO A 8 -30.91 -14.98 51.80
N ASP A 9 -30.76 -13.99 50.91
CA ASP A 9 -31.06 -12.60 51.26
C ASP A 9 -31.41 -11.79 49.99
N LEU A 10 -32.62 -12.00 49.48
CA LEU A 10 -33.18 -11.24 48.35
C LEU A 10 -34.16 -10.14 48.82
N ALA A 11 -34.30 -9.91 50.14
CA ALA A 11 -35.23 -8.94 50.70
C ALA A 11 -34.64 -7.52 50.81
N GLY A 12 -33.32 -7.38 50.69
CA GLY A 12 -32.59 -6.10 50.77
C GLY A 12 -31.94 -5.63 49.46
N LEU A 13 -32.08 -6.38 48.35
CA LEU A 13 -31.60 -5.96 47.03
C LEU A 13 -32.43 -4.79 46.54
N SER A 14 -31.90 -3.60 46.83
CA SER A 14 -32.46 -2.33 46.43
C SER A 14 -32.42 -2.21 44.92
N ALA A 15 -33.40 -1.53 44.33
CA ALA A 15 -33.44 -1.27 42.89
C ALA A 15 -32.11 -0.72 42.33
N LYS A 16 -31.35 0.01 43.17
CA LYS A 16 -30.01 0.51 42.85
C LYS A 16 -28.97 -0.57 42.56
N ASP A 17 -29.02 -1.72 43.23
CA ASP A 17 -28.06 -2.81 43.03
C ASP A 17 -28.38 -3.58 41.73
N LEU A 18 -29.66 -3.69 41.37
CA LEU A 18 -30.09 -4.18 40.06
C LEU A 18 -29.69 -3.22 38.93
N ASP A 19 -29.83 -1.91 39.16
CA ASP A 19 -29.42 -0.88 38.19
C ASP A 19 -27.89 -0.89 38.01
N ALA A 20 -27.12 -1.08 39.09
CA ALA A 20 -25.67 -1.20 39.02
C ALA A 20 -25.23 -2.45 38.26
N CYS A 21 -25.89 -3.58 38.49
CA CYS A 21 -25.66 -4.83 37.77
C CYS A 21 -26.02 -4.71 36.27
N SER A 22 -27.17 -4.10 35.95
CA SER A 22 -27.61 -3.86 34.57
C SER A 22 -26.66 -2.92 33.82
N ASN A 23 -26.14 -1.88 34.48
CA ASN A 23 -25.19 -0.97 33.85
C ASN A 23 -23.87 -1.66 33.51
N ASP A 24 -23.39 -2.57 34.36
CA ASP A 24 -22.13 -3.29 34.13
C ASP A 24 -22.24 -4.28 32.94
N GLU A 25 -23.36 -4.99 32.81
CA GLU A 25 -23.66 -5.80 31.62
C GLU A 25 -23.77 -4.94 30.34
N LEU A 26 -24.37 -3.75 30.44
CA LEU A 26 -24.49 -2.83 29.32
C LEU A 26 -23.12 -2.24 28.93
N HIS A 27 -22.29 -1.89 29.90
CA HIS A 27 -20.93 -1.42 29.69
C HIS A 27 -20.06 -2.49 29.03
N THR A 28 -20.10 -3.73 29.50
CA THR A 28 -19.35 -4.84 28.90
C THR A 28 -19.81 -5.12 27.46
N PHE A 29 -21.11 -5.06 27.18
CA PHE A 29 -21.64 -5.13 25.82
C PHE A 29 -21.15 -3.99 24.91
N LEU A 30 -21.20 -2.73 25.40
CA LEU A 30 -20.70 -1.56 24.67
C LEU A 30 -19.19 -1.63 24.40
N LEU A 31 -18.41 -2.15 25.36
CA LEU A 31 -16.98 -2.41 25.18
C LEU A 31 -16.75 -3.44 24.09
N GLY A 32 -17.54 -4.52 24.07
CA GLY A 32 -17.55 -5.52 23.00
C GLY A 32 -17.82 -4.89 21.63
N MET A 33 -18.85 -4.06 21.50
CA MET A 33 -19.17 -3.38 20.23
C MET A 33 -18.08 -2.39 19.79
N ARG A 34 -17.48 -1.65 20.74
CA ARG A 34 -16.37 -0.74 20.44
C ARG A 34 -15.13 -1.49 19.96
N GLN A 35 -14.85 -2.64 20.56
CA GLN A 35 -13.73 -3.49 20.18
C GLN A 35 -13.95 -4.05 18.77
N TYR A 36 -15.13 -4.62 18.51
CA TYR A 36 -15.52 -5.13 17.21
C TYR A 36 -15.36 -4.08 16.09
N ARG A 37 -15.86 -2.86 16.32
CA ARG A 37 -15.76 -1.77 15.35
C ARG A 37 -14.30 -1.43 14.99
N LYS A 38 -13.40 -1.42 15.98
CA LYS A 38 -11.97 -1.13 15.74
C LYS A 38 -11.35 -2.22 14.87
N GLU A 39 -11.65 -3.48 15.15
CA GLU A 39 -11.11 -4.59 14.38
C GLU A 39 -11.61 -4.59 12.93
N MET A 40 -12.90 -4.35 12.71
CA MET A 40 -13.45 -4.29 11.35
C MET A 40 -12.80 -3.18 10.52
N ILE A 41 -12.64 -1.98 11.08
CA ILE A 41 -11.97 -0.86 10.40
C ILE A 41 -10.51 -1.21 10.09
N LEU A 42 -9.83 -1.85 11.04
CA LEU A 42 -8.43 -2.23 10.91
C LEU A 42 -8.23 -3.30 9.82
N LEU A 43 -9.11 -4.30 9.77
CA LEU A 43 -9.09 -5.34 8.73
C LEU A 43 -9.36 -4.74 7.35
N HIS A 44 -10.35 -3.85 7.25
CA HIS A 44 -10.65 -3.17 5.99
C HIS A 44 -9.46 -2.36 5.50
N ARG A 45 -8.84 -1.55 6.37
CA ARG A 45 -7.64 -0.79 6.02
C ARG A 45 -6.51 -1.69 5.54
N LYS A 46 -6.23 -2.79 6.25
CA LYS A 46 -5.21 -3.75 5.83
C LYS A 46 -5.47 -4.28 4.42
N SER A 47 -6.73 -4.63 4.10
CA SER A 47 -7.06 -5.11 2.75
C SER A 47 -6.81 -4.04 1.68
N VAL A 48 -7.17 -2.79 1.96
CA VAL A 48 -6.96 -1.66 1.04
C VAL A 48 -5.47 -1.36 0.89
N ASP A 49 -4.71 -1.30 1.99
CA ASP A 49 -3.28 -1.02 1.99
C ASP A 49 -2.48 -2.06 1.18
N LEU A 50 -2.85 -3.35 1.27
CA LEU A 50 -2.23 -4.42 0.48
C LEU A 50 -2.51 -4.24 -1.03
N CYS A 51 -3.76 -3.94 -1.38
CA CYS A 51 -4.16 -3.72 -2.77
C CYS A 51 -3.52 -2.45 -3.35
N GLU A 52 -3.50 -1.34 -2.61
CA GLU A 52 -2.94 -0.06 -3.04
C GLU A 52 -1.42 -0.10 -3.10
N GLY A 53 -0.76 -0.64 -2.06
CA GLY A 53 0.70 -0.73 -1.98
C GLY A 53 1.28 -1.52 -3.14
N SER A 54 0.69 -2.67 -3.47
CA SER A 54 1.12 -3.50 -4.61
C SER A 54 0.87 -2.85 -5.97
N ARG A 55 -0.19 -2.04 -6.11
CA ARG A 55 -0.48 -1.31 -7.35
C ARG A 55 0.49 -0.15 -7.55
N THR A 56 0.75 0.63 -6.51
CA THR A 56 1.67 1.77 -6.56
C THR A 56 3.11 1.31 -6.76
N ALA A 57 3.55 0.27 -6.05
CA ALA A 57 4.88 -0.31 -6.24
C ALA A 57 5.10 -0.77 -7.68
N ARG A 58 4.15 -1.51 -8.28
CA ARG A 58 4.24 -1.93 -9.69
C ARG A 58 4.32 -0.76 -10.65
N LYS A 59 3.59 0.33 -10.40
CA LYS A 59 3.64 1.55 -11.23
C LYS A 59 5.00 2.23 -11.15
N VAL A 60 5.52 2.42 -9.95
CA VAL A 60 6.82 3.07 -9.72
C VAL A 60 7.96 2.23 -10.30
N THR A 61 7.98 0.92 -10.05
CA THR A 61 8.99 0.03 -10.62
C THR A 61 8.89 -0.03 -12.14
N ALA A 62 7.68 -0.02 -12.72
CA ALA A 62 7.51 0.03 -14.16
C ALA A 62 8.12 1.31 -14.76
N TRP A 63 7.87 2.48 -14.16
CA TRP A 63 8.51 3.74 -14.54
C TRP A 63 10.04 3.71 -14.38
N LEU A 64 10.56 3.10 -13.32
CA LEU A 64 12.00 2.98 -13.12
C LEU A 64 12.68 2.19 -14.26
N VAL A 65 12.08 1.07 -14.65
CA VAL A 65 12.57 0.25 -15.79
C VAL A 65 12.49 1.04 -17.10
N VAL A 66 11.53 1.96 -17.23
CA VAL A 66 11.42 2.85 -18.39
C VAL A 66 12.64 3.74 -18.56
N PHE A 67 13.13 4.33 -17.48
CA PHE A 67 14.27 5.25 -17.55
C PHE A 67 15.61 4.52 -17.55
N MET A 68 15.72 3.32 -16.98
CA MET A 68 16.98 2.58 -16.89
C MET A 68 17.66 2.34 -18.24
N MET A 69 16.93 1.98 -19.29
CA MET A 69 17.51 1.73 -20.62
C MET A 69 18.12 2.99 -21.27
N PRO A 70 17.39 4.12 -21.41
CA PRO A 70 17.98 5.35 -21.92
C PRO A 70 19.10 5.88 -21.04
N THR A 71 19.01 5.73 -19.71
CA THR A 71 20.10 6.13 -18.80
C THR A 71 21.37 5.32 -19.05
N LEU A 72 21.26 4.01 -19.27
CA LEU A 72 22.40 3.15 -19.58
C LEU A 72 23.02 3.49 -20.95
N LEU A 73 22.20 3.64 -21.97
CA LEU A 73 22.64 4.01 -23.32
C LEU A 73 23.26 5.40 -23.35
N GLY A 74 22.65 6.35 -22.64
CA GLY A 74 23.20 7.69 -22.45
C GLY A 74 24.48 7.70 -21.64
N GLY A 75 24.61 6.83 -20.65
CA GLY A 75 25.86 6.62 -19.91
C GLY A 75 26.99 6.14 -20.83
N ILE A 76 26.74 5.08 -21.61
CA ILE A 76 27.72 4.52 -22.56
C ILE A 76 28.13 5.56 -23.60
N TYR A 77 27.17 6.33 -24.14
CA TYR A 77 27.45 7.36 -25.14
C TYR A 77 28.11 8.61 -24.55
N SER A 78 27.77 8.99 -23.30
CA SER A 78 28.42 10.10 -22.58
C SER A 78 29.89 9.80 -22.27
N ALA A 79 30.24 8.52 -22.13
CA ALA A 79 31.62 8.07 -21.98
C ALA A 79 32.40 8.01 -23.31
N ASN A 80 31.74 8.22 -24.46
CA ASN A 80 32.32 8.01 -25.80
C ASN A 80 32.93 9.29 -26.41
N PHE A 81 33.48 10.20 -25.60
CA PHE A 81 34.05 11.48 -26.06
C PHE A 81 35.57 11.44 -26.29
N TYR A 82 36.17 10.27 -26.56
CA TYR A 82 37.63 10.14 -26.60
C TYR A 82 38.20 9.43 -27.84
N GLN A 83 37.59 9.60 -29.02
CA GLN A 83 38.23 9.31 -30.32
C GLN A 83 37.63 10.19 -31.45
N PRO A 84 38.41 11.08 -32.09
CA PRO A 84 37.91 12.08 -33.05
C PRO A 84 37.81 11.61 -34.52
N GLU A 85 38.25 10.41 -34.91
CA GLU A 85 38.31 10.00 -36.34
C GLU A 85 37.08 9.26 -36.90
N THR A 86 35.97 9.07 -36.16
CA THR A 86 34.69 8.58 -36.73
C THR A 86 33.51 9.47 -36.35
N ALA A 87 33.68 10.77 -36.59
CA ALA A 87 32.62 11.77 -36.62
C ALA A 87 31.66 11.53 -37.79
N LEU A 88 30.98 10.38 -37.80
CA LEU A 88 29.81 10.20 -38.63
C LEU A 88 28.80 11.22 -38.13
N VAL A 89 28.56 12.29 -38.89
CA VAL A 89 27.64 13.39 -38.53
C VAL A 89 26.26 12.88 -38.09
N TRP A 90 25.90 11.68 -38.55
CA TRP A 90 24.66 10.97 -38.21
C TRP A 90 24.65 10.24 -36.87
N ALA A 91 25.80 9.99 -36.22
CA ALA A 91 25.85 9.32 -34.92
C ALA A 91 25.15 10.13 -33.83
N TRP A 92 25.31 11.46 -33.85
CA TRP A 92 24.72 12.37 -32.88
C TRP A 92 23.18 12.47 -33.00
N PRO A 93 22.60 12.68 -34.21
CA PRO A 93 21.15 12.56 -34.42
C PRO A 93 20.61 11.15 -34.14
N ALA A 94 21.32 10.09 -34.57
CA ALA A 94 20.86 8.72 -34.35
C ALA A 94 20.78 8.37 -32.87
N PHE A 95 21.73 8.85 -32.05
CA PHE A 95 21.69 8.70 -30.61
C PHE A 95 20.49 9.43 -29.98
N LEU A 96 20.23 10.69 -30.38
CA LEU A 96 19.05 11.44 -29.92
C LEU A 96 17.74 10.73 -30.30
N VAL A 97 17.66 10.20 -31.52
CA VAL A 97 16.52 9.39 -31.97
C VAL A 97 16.39 8.12 -31.15
N LEU A 98 17.49 7.46 -30.78
CA LEU A 98 17.48 6.24 -29.99
C LEU A 98 17.02 6.49 -28.54
N VAL A 99 17.46 7.59 -27.93
CA VAL A 99 16.97 8.04 -26.62
C VAL A 99 15.48 8.39 -26.69
N ALA A 100 15.06 9.18 -27.67
CA ALA A 100 13.65 9.53 -27.88
C ALA A 100 12.79 8.29 -28.14
N ALA A 101 13.25 7.38 -29.00
CA ALA A 101 12.57 6.13 -29.32
C ALA A 101 12.47 5.21 -28.10
N SER A 102 13.49 5.15 -27.24
CA SER A 102 13.42 4.36 -26.00
C SER A 102 12.35 4.90 -25.04
N GLY A 103 12.23 6.24 -24.91
CA GLY A 103 11.16 6.87 -24.14
C GLY A 103 9.77 6.58 -24.71
N ILE A 104 9.62 6.67 -26.04
CA ILE A 104 8.34 6.44 -26.74
C ILE A 104 7.92 4.97 -26.71
N THR A 105 8.84 4.05 -27.02
CA THR A 105 8.58 2.59 -27.03
C THR A 105 8.11 2.14 -25.66
N MET A 106 8.72 2.66 -24.60
CA MET A 106 8.32 2.28 -23.26
C MET A 106 7.05 2.99 -22.78
N PHE A 107 6.86 4.27 -23.11
CA PHE A 107 5.60 5.00 -22.86
C PHE A 107 4.40 4.30 -23.51
N THR A 108 4.57 3.88 -24.77
CA THR A 108 3.53 3.14 -25.51
C THR A 108 3.32 1.74 -24.94
N HIS A 109 4.38 1.07 -24.48
CA HIS A 109 4.26 -0.24 -23.84
C HIS A 109 3.53 -0.17 -22.49
N LEU A 110 3.78 0.87 -21.69
CA LEU A 110 3.03 1.11 -20.44
C LEU A 110 1.57 1.53 -20.69
N ARG A 111 1.31 2.38 -21.69
CA ARG A 111 -0.07 2.70 -22.13
C ARG A 111 -0.83 1.46 -22.57
N ARG A 112 -0.21 0.56 -23.33
CA ARG A 112 -0.84 -0.68 -23.79
C ARG A 112 -1.15 -1.65 -22.65
N LYS A 113 -0.35 -1.65 -21.59
CA LYS A 113 -0.57 -2.51 -20.41
C LYS A 113 -1.61 -1.96 -19.43
N GLY A 114 -2.19 -0.77 -19.67
CA GLY A 114 -3.19 -0.16 -18.79
C GLY A 114 -2.64 0.21 -17.39
N CYS A 115 -1.32 0.33 -17.28
CA CYS A 115 -0.63 0.65 -16.01
C CYS A 115 -0.45 2.15 -15.78
N LEU A 116 -0.69 3.00 -16.78
CA LEU A 116 -1.01 4.41 -16.59
C LEU A 116 -2.52 4.60 -16.59
#